data_AF-A0A2P2MA04-F1
#
_entry.id   AF-A0A2P2MA04-F1
#
_cell.length_a   1.000
_cell.length_b   1.000
_cell.length_c   1.000
_cell.angle_alpha   90.00
_cell.angle_beta   90.00
_cell.angle_gamma   90.00
#
_symmetry.space_group_name_H-M   'P 1'
#
loop_
_entity.id
_entity.type
_entity.pdbx_description
1 polymer ?
#
loop_
_entity_poly.entity_id
_entity_poly.type
_entity_poly.pdbx_seq_one_letter_code
_entity_poly.pdbx_strand_id
1 'polypeptide(L)'
;MQIMWQLVHPKLGSNVAAAKPSPAVVAAVVSAWAFLLTTINGWTLNPKDWQESISYFSGLLDKDDRSVRMACGEALALIFEIGSLEKFAAESKDSTDVVEGNNSRERFSHVQGLKGKILNQVRNLSAEAGGKGSTKKDLNSQRNLFKDVLEFLEDGYSPEISVKIGGDSLQTSTWYQLIQLNFLKRFLGGGFVKHMQENEFLHDVFGFTPKKKHLQGVNLQMSSGEKRMFRSPNSVLNKARTQFLNKQRMLSQGRNVGHFAVHTGDEEA
;
A
#
# COMPACT_ATOMS: atom_id res chain seq x y z
N MET A 1 3.12 -20.18 -11.24
CA MET A 1 3.54 -20.07 -9.81
C MET A 1 4.71 -20.98 -9.46
N GLN A 2 4.64 -22.30 -9.71
CA GLN A 2 5.68 -23.26 -9.26
C GLN A 2 7.10 -23.00 -9.80
N ILE A 3 7.26 -22.54 -11.04
CA ILE A 3 8.58 -22.20 -11.60
C ILE A 3 9.23 -21.04 -10.83
N MET A 4 8.47 -19.97 -10.56
CA MET A 4 8.93 -18.84 -9.73
C MET A 4 9.27 -19.30 -8.30
N TRP A 5 8.45 -20.21 -7.75
CA TRP A 5 8.71 -20.80 -6.44
C TRP A 5 10.02 -21.59 -6.38
N GLN A 6 10.30 -22.43 -7.39
CA GLN A 6 11.56 -23.19 -7.46
C GLN A 6 12.79 -22.30 -7.65
N LEU A 7 12.64 -21.14 -8.28
CA LEU A 7 13.76 -20.20 -8.46
C LEU A 7 14.20 -19.57 -7.13
N VAL A 8 13.25 -19.33 -6.23
CA VAL A 8 13.49 -18.67 -4.94
C VAL A 8 13.67 -19.68 -3.80
N HIS A 9 13.05 -20.85 -3.92
CA HIS A 9 13.15 -21.99 -3.02
C HIS A 9 13.52 -23.27 -3.81
N PRO A 10 14.76 -23.37 -4.32
CA PRO A 10 15.19 -24.54 -5.06
C PRO A 10 15.15 -25.76 -4.14
N LYS A 11 14.37 -26.79 -4.52
CA LYS A 11 14.43 -28.12 -3.90
C LYS A 11 15.76 -28.76 -4.31
N LEU A 12 16.82 -28.45 -3.58
CA LEU A 12 18.15 -29.00 -3.80
C LEU A 12 18.12 -30.51 -3.57
N GLY A 13 18.37 -31.29 -4.63
CA GLY A 13 18.92 -32.64 -4.47
C GLY A 13 20.33 -32.52 -3.88
N SER A 14 20.75 -33.49 -3.07
CA SER A 14 21.95 -33.44 -2.21
C SER A 14 23.28 -33.10 -2.89
N ASN A 15 23.36 -33.03 -4.23
CA ASN A 15 24.62 -33.00 -4.98
C ASN A 15 24.78 -31.85 -6.00
N VAL A 16 23.93 -30.82 -6.03
CA VAL A 16 24.09 -29.69 -6.97
C VAL A 16 24.07 -28.37 -6.22
N ALA A 17 25.21 -27.68 -6.15
CA ALA A 17 25.26 -26.32 -5.61
C ALA A 17 24.60 -25.33 -6.58
N ALA A 18 23.30 -25.10 -6.43
CA ALA A 18 22.62 -24.04 -7.17
C ALA A 18 23.20 -22.67 -6.75
N ALA A 19 23.59 -21.85 -7.72
CA ALA A 19 24.03 -20.48 -7.45
C ALA A 19 22.90 -19.72 -6.73
N LYS A 20 23.18 -19.19 -5.54
CA LYS A 20 22.19 -18.42 -4.78
C LYS A 20 21.77 -17.19 -5.61
N PRO A 21 20.46 -16.99 -5.86
CA PRO A 21 20.00 -15.83 -6.62
C PRO A 21 20.37 -14.54 -5.89
N SER A 22 20.66 -13.48 -6.64
CA SER A 22 20.95 -12.17 -6.07
C SER A 22 19.71 -11.62 -5.34
N PRO A 23 19.87 -10.73 -4.34
CA PRO A 23 18.73 -10.15 -3.63
C PRO A 23 17.73 -9.46 -4.56
N ALA A 24 18.22 -8.78 -5.60
CA ALA A 24 17.37 -8.17 -6.62
C ALA A 24 16.51 -9.19 -7.39
N VAL A 25 17.09 -10.36 -7.73
CA VAL A 25 16.34 -11.45 -8.37
C VAL A 25 15.30 -12.01 -7.41
N VAL A 26 15.65 -12.25 -6.15
CA VAL A 26 14.70 -12.73 -5.14
C VAL A 26 13.54 -11.75 -4.98
N ALA A 27 13.80 -10.46 -4.80
CA ALA A 27 12.78 -9.45 -4.67
C ALA A 27 11.86 -9.39 -5.90
N ALA A 28 12.42 -9.40 -7.11
CA ALA A 28 11.65 -9.38 -8.35
C ALA A 28 10.75 -10.61 -8.50
N VAL A 29 11.26 -11.80 -8.16
CA VAL A 29 10.49 -13.05 -8.27
C VAL A 29 9.40 -13.10 -7.21
N VAL A 30 9.66 -12.66 -5.98
CA VAL A 30 8.62 -12.56 -4.94
C VAL A 30 7.53 -11.56 -5.35
N SER A 31 7.89 -10.38 -5.86
CA SER A 31 6.90 -9.42 -6.37
C SER A 31 6.10 -9.97 -7.56
N ALA A 32 6.73 -10.69 -8.48
CA ALA A 32 6.03 -11.32 -9.61
C ALA A 32 5.11 -12.47 -9.16
N TRP A 33 5.55 -13.25 -8.18
CA TRP A 33 4.75 -14.30 -7.55
C TRP A 33 3.52 -13.69 -6.84
N ALA A 34 3.70 -12.64 -6.05
CA ALA A 34 2.59 -11.93 -5.40
C ALA A 34 1.63 -11.30 -6.43
N PHE A 35 2.16 -10.69 -7.50
CA PHE A 35 1.33 -10.19 -8.59
C PHE A 35 0.50 -11.29 -9.26
N LEU A 36 1.11 -12.42 -9.61
CA LEU A 36 0.38 -13.54 -10.20
C LEU A 36 -0.65 -14.12 -9.23
N LEU A 37 -0.32 -14.16 -7.93
CA LEU A 37 -1.23 -14.61 -6.88
C LEU A 37 -2.51 -13.76 -6.83
N THR A 38 -2.43 -12.46 -7.11
CA THR A 38 -3.64 -11.63 -7.19
C THR A 38 -4.63 -12.23 -8.20
N THR A 39 -4.19 -12.67 -9.37
CA THR A 39 -5.09 -13.19 -10.42
C THR A 39 -5.67 -14.58 -10.15
N ILE A 40 -5.21 -15.28 -9.11
CA ILE A 40 -5.60 -16.66 -8.82
C ILE A 40 -6.67 -16.64 -7.72
N ASN A 41 -7.75 -17.40 -7.94
CA ASN A 41 -8.73 -17.63 -6.88
C ASN A 41 -8.06 -18.33 -5.70
N GLY A 42 -8.03 -17.69 -4.52
CA GLY A 42 -7.37 -18.20 -3.31
C GLY A 42 -7.78 -19.62 -2.88
N TRP A 43 -8.96 -20.07 -3.32
CA TRP A 43 -9.51 -21.41 -3.14
C TRP A 43 -8.75 -22.53 -3.87
N THR A 44 -7.90 -22.19 -4.83
CA THR A 44 -7.19 -23.18 -5.67
C THR A 44 -5.85 -23.63 -5.08
N LEU A 45 -5.39 -23.01 -3.99
CA LEU A 45 -4.08 -23.26 -3.41
C LEU A 45 -4.19 -24.17 -2.18
N ASN A 46 -3.36 -25.22 -2.16
CA ASN A 46 -3.33 -26.18 -1.06
C ASN A 46 -2.91 -25.49 0.24
N PRO A 47 -3.59 -25.72 1.38
CA PRO A 47 -3.19 -25.22 2.69
C PRO A 47 -1.72 -25.46 3.06
N LYS A 48 -1.12 -26.58 2.61
CA LYS A 48 0.29 -26.88 2.82
C LYS A 48 1.22 -25.92 2.07
N ASP A 49 0.88 -25.59 0.82
CA ASP A 49 1.66 -24.66 0.00
C ASP A 49 1.64 -23.25 0.59
N TRP A 50 0.51 -22.86 1.21
CA TRP A 50 0.41 -21.60 1.94
C TRP A 50 1.31 -21.57 3.18
N GLN A 51 1.29 -22.62 3.99
CA GLN A 51 2.13 -22.71 5.18
C GLN A 51 3.62 -22.66 4.84
N GLU A 52 4.06 -23.40 3.81
CA GLU A 52 5.44 -23.34 3.31
C GLU A 52 5.80 -21.92 2.83
N SER A 53 4.88 -21.27 2.10
CA SER A 53 5.09 -19.91 1.59
C SER A 53 5.23 -18.87 2.70
N ILE A 54 4.34 -18.92 3.70
CA ILE A 54 4.36 -18.03 4.87
C ILE A 54 5.67 -18.22 5.65
N SER A 55 6.06 -19.48 5.91
CA SER A 55 7.28 -19.80 6.65
C SER A 55 8.52 -19.28 5.94
N TYR A 56 8.59 -19.48 4.62
CA TYR A 56 9.70 -19.02 3.80
C TYR A 56 9.80 -17.49 3.76
N PHE A 57 8.69 -16.78 3.51
CA PHE A 57 8.68 -15.32 3.50
C PHE A 57 8.98 -14.72 4.88
N SER A 58 8.51 -15.32 5.97
CA SER A 58 8.90 -14.94 7.33
C SER A 58 10.43 -15.05 7.52
N GLY A 59 11.07 -16.10 7.01
CA GLY A 59 12.53 -16.23 7.06
C GLY A 59 13.28 -15.21 6.21
N LEU A 60 12.65 -14.68 5.14
CA LEU A 60 13.23 -13.61 4.32
C LEU A 60 13.09 -12.22 4.95
N LEU A 61 12.13 -12.00 5.85
CA LEU A 61 12.00 -10.73 6.59
C LEU A 61 13.20 -10.45 7.50
N ASP A 62 13.91 -11.48 7.96
CA ASP A 62 15.08 -11.36 8.82
C ASP A 62 16.39 -11.08 8.04
N LYS A 63 16.36 -11.09 6.69
CA LYS A 63 17.56 -10.88 5.86
C LYS A 63 17.88 -9.41 5.65
N ASP A 64 19.15 -9.07 5.44
CA ASP A 64 19.60 -7.67 5.38
C ASP A 64 19.05 -6.85 4.18
N ASP A 65 18.63 -7.49 3.09
CA ASP A 65 18.20 -6.78 1.89
C ASP A 65 16.79 -6.19 1.99
N ARG A 66 16.68 -4.87 1.89
CA ARG A 66 15.42 -4.13 2.05
C ARG A 66 14.41 -4.45 0.95
N SER A 67 14.86 -4.57 -0.31
CA SER A 67 13.96 -4.87 -1.42
C SER A 67 13.33 -6.25 -1.27
N VAL A 68 14.11 -7.24 -0.80
CA VAL A 68 13.61 -8.56 -0.44
C VAL A 68 12.59 -8.46 0.70
N ARG A 69 12.92 -7.77 1.80
CA ARG A 69 12.00 -7.61 2.94
C ARG A 69 10.68 -6.98 2.51
N MET A 70 10.72 -5.89 1.74
CA MET A 70 9.52 -5.20 1.26
C MET A 70 8.66 -6.10 0.36
N ALA A 71 9.28 -6.81 -0.60
CA ALA A 71 8.55 -7.74 -1.47
C ALA A 71 7.89 -8.87 -0.66
N CYS A 72 8.58 -9.41 0.35
CA CYS A 72 8.02 -10.42 1.25
C CYS A 72 6.91 -9.86 2.15
N GLY A 73 7.01 -8.62 2.61
CA GLY A 73 5.95 -7.93 3.36
C GLY A 73 4.67 -7.78 2.55
N GLU A 74 4.77 -7.29 1.31
CA GLU A 74 3.64 -7.21 0.37
C GLU A 74 3.04 -8.60 0.11
N ALA A 75 3.90 -9.60 -0.14
CA ALA A 75 3.44 -10.97 -0.38
C ALA A 75 2.68 -11.52 0.83
N LEU A 76 3.22 -11.41 2.04
CA LEU A 76 2.58 -11.88 3.27
C LEU A 76 1.24 -11.18 3.51
N ALA A 77 1.16 -9.87 3.35
CA ALA A 77 -0.09 -9.14 3.46
C ALA A 77 -1.16 -9.68 2.50
N LEU A 78 -0.77 -9.95 1.24
CA LEU A 78 -1.66 -10.57 0.26
C LEU A 78 -2.09 -11.99 0.65
N ILE A 79 -1.18 -12.82 1.19
CA ILE A 79 -1.54 -14.17 1.67
C ILE A 79 -2.63 -14.07 2.74
N PHE A 80 -2.44 -13.19 3.72
CA PHE A 80 -3.41 -13.01 4.81
C PHE A 80 -4.72 -12.37 4.34
N GLU A 81 -4.68 -11.49 3.34
CA GLU A 81 -5.89 -10.92 2.71
C GLU A 81 -6.70 -11.98 1.95
N ILE A 82 -6.04 -12.79 1.10
CA ILE A 82 -6.69 -13.84 0.32
C ILE A 82 -7.20 -14.97 1.23
N GLY A 83 -6.37 -15.36 2.18
CA GLY A 83 -6.53 -16.53 3.05
C GLY A 83 -7.01 -16.19 4.45
N SER A 84 -7.92 -15.20 4.61
CA SER A 84 -8.53 -14.85 5.90
C SER A 84 -8.67 -16.11 6.77
N LEU A 85 -7.97 -16.12 7.91
CA LEU A 85 -7.66 -17.31 8.71
C LEU A 85 -8.87 -18.23 8.99
N GLU A 86 -10.07 -17.67 8.92
CA GLU A 86 -11.36 -18.35 8.99
C GLU A 86 -11.52 -19.46 7.94
N LYS A 87 -10.93 -19.33 6.75
CA LYS A 87 -10.98 -20.33 5.68
C LYS A 87 -10.21 -21.62 6.03
N PHE A 88 -9.16 -21.52 6.85
CA PHE A 88 -8.43 -22.68 7.37
C PHE A 88 -9.18 -23.41 8.49
N ALA A 89 -10.15 -22.77 9.13
CA ALA A 89 -11.00 -23.35 10.17
C ALA A 89 -12.33 -23.89 9.61
N ALA A 90 -12.85 -23.31 8.52
CA ALA A 90 -14.18 -23.61 7.98
C ALA A 90 -14.29 -24.93 7.20
N GLU A 91 -13.19 -25.55 6.76
CA GLU A 91 -13.21 -26.86 6.08
C GLU A 91 -13.65 -28.02 7.00
N SER A 92 -13.89 -27.78 8.29
CA SER A 92 -14.24 -28.81 9.28
C SER A 92 -15.75 -29.15 9.38
N LYS A 93 -16.63 -28.58 8.56
CA LYS A 93 -18.09 -28.76 8.74
C LYS A 93 -18.81 -29.64 7.72
N ASP A 94 -18.20 -29.96 6.57
CA ASP A 94 -18.90 -30.68 5.49
C ASP A 94 -18.41 -32.11 5.20
N SER A 95 -17.44 -32.65 5.95
CA SER A 95 -17.04 -34.06 5.81
C SER A 95 -17.21 -34.82 7.12
N THR A 96 -18.26 -35.65 7.17
CA THR A 96 -18.49 -36.64 8.22
C THR A 96 -17.50 -37.79 8.08
N ASP A 97 -16.23 -37.60 8.46
CA ASP A 97 -15.26 -38.69 8.61
C ASP A 97 -14.32 -38.44 9.80
N VAL A 98 -14.33 -39.37 10.76
CA VAL A 98 -13.87 -39.21 12.16
C VAL A 98 -12.35 -39.41 12.33
N VAL A 99 -11.52 -39.05 11.35
CA VAL A 99 -10.05 -39.27 11.46
C VAL A 99 -9.18 -38.03 11.19
N GLU A 100 -9.73 -36.94 10.63
CA GLU A 100 -8.93 -35.79 10.16
C GLU A 100 -8.99 -34.52 11.03
N GLY A 101 -9.58 -34.60 12.23
CA GLY A 101 -9.81 -33.45 13.12
C GLY A 101 -8.57 -32.90 13.86
N ASN A 102 -7.53 -33.71 14.09
CA ASN A 102 -6.33 -33.25 14.81
C ASN A 102 -5.38 -32.43 13.92
N ASN A 103 -5.21 -32.83 12.66
CA ASN A 103 -4.25 -32.20 11.74
C ASN A 103 -4.63 -30.77 11.34
N SER A 104 -5.92 -30.45 11.23
CA SER A 104 -6.41 -29.10 10.90
C SER A 104 -6.22 -28.13 12.06
N ARG A 105 -6.49 -28.58 13.29
CA ARG A 105 -6.31 -27.79 14.53
C ARG A 105 -4.85 -27.50 14.83
N GLU A 106 -3.96 -28.48 14.61
CA GLU A 106 -2.52 -28.28 14.71
C GLU A 106 -2.00 -27.31 13.65
N ARG A 107 -2.47 -27.43 12.40
CA ARG A 107 -2.13 -26.50 11.32
C ARG A 107 -2.60 -25.07 11.61
N PHE A 108 -3.83 -24.92 12.10
CA PHE A 108 -4.37 -23.62 12.50
C PHE A 108 -3.54 -22.99 13.61
N SER A 109 -3.20 -23.76 14.65
CA SER A 109 -2.33 -23.32 15.75
C SER A 109 -0.95 -22.90 15.24
N HIS A 110 -0.40 -23.64 14.27
CA HIS A 110 0.89 -23.31 13.67
C HIS A 110 0.84 -22.02 12.84
N VAL A 111 -0.19 -21.83 12.00
CA VAL A 111 -0.38 -20.60 11.21
C VAL A 111 -0.59 -19.39 12.13
N GLN A 112 -1.31 -19.55 13.24
CA GLN A 112 -1.44 -18.51 14.26
C GLN A 112 -0.09 -18.18 14.92
N GLY A 113 0.71 -19.19 15.24
CA GLY A 113 2.07 -19.01 15.75
C GLY A 113 2.98 -18.26 14.76
N LEU A 114 2.90 -18.61 13.47
CA LEU A 114 3.59 -17.90 12.38
C LEU A 114 3.10 -16.46 12.25
N LYS A 115 1.79 -16.21 12.32
CA LYS A 115 1.22 -14.85 12.31
C LYS A 115 1.79 -14.02 13.47
N GLY A 116 1.86 -14.57 14.68
CA GLY A 116 2.45 -13.91 15.84
C GLY A 116 3.94 -13.57 15.64
N LYS A 117 4.72 -14.50 15.08
CA LYS A 117 6.13 -14.24 14.72
C LYS A 117 6.24 -13.11 13.69
N ILE A 118 5.46 -13.18 12.62
CA ILE A 118 5.46 -12.17 11.54
C ILE A 118 5.06 -10.80 12.06
N LEU A 119 4.04 -10.71 12.91
CA LEU A 119 3.64 -9.45 13.56
C LEU A 119 4.82 -8.80 14.29
N ASN A 120 5.59 -9.59 15.04
CA ASN A 120 6.74 -9.08 15.77
C ASN A 120 7.87 -8.62 14.81
N GLN A 121 8.12 -9.37 13.73
CA GLN A 121 9.08 -8.98 12.68
C GLN A 121 8.67 -7.67 12.00
N VAL A 122 7.41 -7.56 11.58
CA VAL A 122 6.83 -6.38 10.92
C VAL A 122 6.90 -5.15 11.84
N ARG A 123 6.57 -5.32 13.13
CA ARG A 123 6.70 -4.25 14.14
C ARG A 123 8.13 -3.74 14.29
N ASN A 124 9.11 -4.63 14.27
CA ASN A 124 10.52 -4.23 14.32
C ASN A 124 10.93 -3.49 13.03
N LEU A 125 10.48 -3.94 11.86
CA LEU A 125 10.80 -3.33 10.57
C LEU A 125 10.12 -1.97 10.35
N SER A 126 8.94 -1.76 10.93
CA SER A 126 8.22 -0.47 10.87
C SER A 126 8.90 0.62 11.72
N ALA A 127 9.65 0.21 12.75
CA ALA A 127 10.40 1.08 13.66
C ALA A 127 11.93 1.06 13.45
N GLU A 128 12.46 0.29 12.48
CA GLU A 128 13.90 0.06 12.29
C GLU A 128 14.67 1.39 12.20
N ALA A 129 15.65 1.59 13.08
CA ALA A 129 16.52 2.78 13.07
C ALA A 129 17.37 2.87 11.80
N GLY A 130 17.69 4.09 11.35
CA GLY A 130 18.56 4.29 10.20
C GLY A 130 19.99 3.84 10.52
N GLY A 131 20.45 2.77 9.87
CA GLY A 131 21.85 2.32 9.96
C GLY A 131 22.81 3.21 9.17
N LYS A 132 24.10 3.17 9.53
CA LYS A 132 25.18 3.79 8.73
C LYS A 132 25.21 3.14 7.34
N GLY A 133 25.03 3.92 6.28
CA GLY A 133 25.13 3.47 4.88
C GLY A 133 23.81 3.19 4.16
N SER A 134 22.64 3.33 4.81
CA SER A 134 21.35 3.25 4.11
C SER A 134 20.97 4.60 3.50
N THR A 135 20.41 4.59 2.29
CA THR A 135 19.75 5.79 1.78
C THR A 135 18.51 6.07 2.66
N LYS A 136 18.33 7.34 3.05
CA LYS A 136 17.21 7.77 3.91
C LYS A 136 15.85 7.49 3.26
N LYS A 137 15.80 7.52 1.92
CA LYS A 137 14.60 7.30 1.13
C LYS A 137 14.12 5.85 1.24
N ASP A 138 15.03 4.89 1.04
CA ASP A 138 14.68 3.46 1.06
C ASP A 138 14.24 3.00 2.45
N LEU A 139 14.88 3.52 3.51
CA LEU A 139 14.47 3.29 4.89
C LEU A 139 13.04 3.80 5.14
N ASN A 140 12.70 4.99 4.63
CA ASN A 140 11.38 5.57 4.82
C ASN A 140 10.31 4.78 4.07
N SER A 141 10.60 4.34 2.83
CA SER A 141 9.72 3.46 2.06
C SER A 141 9.47 2.14 2.79
N GLN A 142 10.51 1.50 3.32
CA GLN A 142 10.39 0.28 4.11
C GLN A 142 9.50 0.51 5.35
N ARG A 143 9.79 1.53 6.15
CA ARG A 143 9.04 1.81 7.38
C ARG A 143 7.56 2.07 7.08
N ASN A 144 7.26 2.85 6.05
CA ASN A 144 5.88 3.13 5.65
C ASN A 144 5.15 1.85 5.24
N LEU A 145 5.76 1.03 4.37
CA LEU A 145 5.18 -0.24 3.98
C LEU A 145 4.90 -1.14 5.19
N PHE A 146 5.87 -1.29 6.11
CA PHE A 146 5.66 -2.15 7.27
C PHE A 146 4.73 -1.56 8.33
N LYS A 147 4.46 -0.25 8.31
CA LYS A 147 3.34 0.32 9.09
C LYS A 147 2.00 -0.11 8.50
N ASP A 148 1.86 0.00 7.17
CA ASP A 148 0.63 -0.42 6.48
C ASP A 148 0.38 -1.92 6.67
N VAL A 149 1.44 -2.76 6.58
CA VAL A 149 1.33 -4.20 6.85
C VAL A 149 1.00 -4.48 8.32
N LEU A 150 1.57 -3.73 9.27
CA LEU A 150 1.28 -3.91 10.70
C LEU A 150 -0.19 -3.62 11.00
N GLU A 151 -0.68 -2.46 10.55
CA GLU A 151 -2.07 -2.03 10.73
C GLU A 151 -3.04 -3.03 10.08
N PHE A 152 -2.71 -3.54 8.89
CA PHE A 152 -3.50 -4.59 8.25
C PHE A 152 -3.54 -5.90 9.08
N LEU A 153 -2.40 -6.36 9.60
CA LEU A 153 -2.36 -7.64 10.33
C LEU A 153 -2.98 -7.58 11.73
N GLU A 154 -2.94 -6.41 12.38
CA GLU A 154 -3.49 -6.15 13.72
C GLU A 154 -4.99 -5.78 13.65
N ASP A 155 -5.34 -4.81 12.81
CA ASP A 155 -6.66 -4.17 12.81
C ASP A 155 -7.50 -4.53 11.56
N GLY A 156 -6.90 -5.17 10.56
CA GLY A 156 -7.58 -5.57 9.32
C GLY A 156 -7.75 -4.45 8.30
N TYR A 157 -7.18 -3.27 8.53
CA TYR A 157 -7.29 -2.14 7.61
C TYR A 157 -6.22 -2.20 6.52
N SER A 158 -6.65 -2.36 5.27
CA SER A 158 -5.78 -2.24 4.10
C SER A 158 -5.54 -0.77 3.75
N PRO A 159 -4.36 -0.41 3.23
CA PRO A 159 -4.03 0.98 2.90
C PRO A 159 -4.91 1.52 1.77
N GLU A 160 -5.58 2.64 2.01
CA GLU A 160 -6.33 3.37 0.97
C GLU A 160 -5.43 4.37 0.26
N ILE A 161 -5.17 4.15 -1.03
CA ILE A 161 -4.25 4.98 -1.82
C ILE A 161 -4.94 5.56 -3.05
N SER A 162 -4.78 6.86 -3.22
CA SER A 162 -5.28 7.63 -4.37
C SER A 162 -4.14 7.97 -5.33
N VAL A 163 -4.19 7.43 -6.55
CA VAL A 163 -3.23 7.76 -7.61
C VAL A 163 -3.92 8.54 -8.71
N LYS A 164 -3.39 9.72 -9.05
CA LYS A 164 -3.88 10.51 -10.19
C LYS A 164 -3.34 9.97 -11.51
N ILE A 165 -4.23 9.58 -12.41
CA ILE A 165 -3.95 9.06 -13.74
C ILE A 165 -4.69 9.95 -14.75
N GLY A 166 -3.96 10.68 -15.59
CA GLY A 166 -4.58 11.44 -16.68
C GLY A 166 -5.50 12.60 -16.26
N GLY A 167 -5.58 12.92 -14.97
CA GLY A 167 -6.49 13.91 -14.39
C GLY A 167 -7.58 13.30 -13.51
N ASP A 168 -7.84 12.00 -13.66
CA ASP A 168 -8.76 11.24 -12.81
C ASP A 168 -8.00 10.54 -11.68
N SER A 169 -8.71 10.16 -10.63
CA SER A 169 -8.15 9.49 -9.46
C SER A 169 -8.57 8.02 -9.48
N LEU A 170 -7.58 7.12 -9.41
CA LEU A 170 -7.77 5.71 -9.12
C LEU A 170 -7.53 5.49 -7.64
N GLN A 171 -8.50 4.89 -6.96
CA GLN A 171 -8.40 4.50 -5.56
C GLN A 171 -8.12 2.99 -5.47
N THR A 172 -7.26 2.59 -4.54
CA THR A 172 -7.07 1.20 -4.17
C THR A 172 -7.37 1.04 -2.69
N SER A 173 -8.16 0.04 -2.32
CA SER A 173 -8.56 -0.23 -0.93
C SER A 173 -8.15 -1.62 -0.42
N THR A 174 -7.47 -2.43 -1.23
CA THR A 174 -7.01 -3.78 -0.88
C THR A 174 -5.54 -3.99 -1.27
N TRP A 175 -4.86 -4.93 -0.61
CA TRP A 175 -3.50 -5.35 -0.97
C TRP A 175 -3.45 -5.94 -2.37
N TYR A 176 -4.45 -6.73 -2.76
CA TYR A 176 -4.65 -7.20 -4.13
C TYR A 176 -4.55 -6.05 -5.14
N GLN A 177 -5.34 -4.98 -4.96
CA GLN A 177 -5.40 -3.87 -5.91
C GLN A 177 -4.09 -3.08 -5.91
N LEU A 178 -3.53 -2.85 -4.71
CA LEU A 178 -2.28 -2.12 -4.54
C LEU A 178 -1.10 -2.84 -5.20
N ILE A 179 -1.00 -4.16 -5.03
CA ILE A 179 0.06 -4.98 -5.64
C ILE A 179 -0.07 -4.98 -7.16
N GLN A 180 -1.27 -5.15 -7.71
CA GLN A 180 -1.50 -5.05 -9.16
C GLN A 180 -1.08 -3.69 -9.71
N LEU A 181 -1.51 -2.61 -9.05
CA LEU A 181 -1.20 -1.25 -9.45
C LEU A 181 0.31 -0.98 -9.42
N ASN A 182 0.97 -1.30 -8.31
CA ASN A 182 2.40 -1.06 -8.14
C ASN A 182 3.25 -1.92 -9.09
N PHE A 183 2.86 -3.18 -9.32
CA PHE A 183 3.55 -4.05 -10.26
C PHE A 183 3.45 -3.51 -11.69
N LEU A 184 2.24 -3.22 -12.19
CA LEU A 184 2.04 -2.70 -13.54
C LEU A 184 2.64 -1.32 -13.75
N LYS A 185 2.60 -0.45 -12.73
CA LYS A 185 3.27 0.86 -12.78
C LYS A 185 4.79 0.73 -12.92
N ARG A 186 5.42 -0.20 -12.21
CA ARG A 186 6.86 -0.48 -12.34
C ARG A 186 7.18 -1.11 -13.69
N PHE A 187 6.38 -2.08 -14.13
CA PHE A 187 6.58 -2.82 -15.38
C PHE A 187 6.42 -1.94 -16.63
N LEU A 188 5.35 -1.13 -16.69
CA LEU A 188 5.08 -0.23 -17.83
C LEU A 188 5.92 1.06 -17.79
N GLY A 189 6.48 1.40 -16.62
CA GLY A 189 7.33 2.58 -16.42
C GLY A 189 6.67 3.87 -16.93
N GLY A 190 7.35 4.61 -17.81
CA GLY A 190 6.84 5.85 -18.39
C GLY A 190 5.56 5.68 -19.24
N GLY A 191 5.27 4.47 -19.72
CA GLY A 191 4.07 4.14 -20.50
C GLY A 191 2.82 3.90 -19.65
N PHE A 192 2.96 3.78 -18.32
CA PHE A 192 1.86 3.42 -17.42
C PHE A 192 0.64 4.34 -17.58
N VAL A 193 0.85 5.66 -17.59
CA VAL A 193 -0.26 6.63 -17.68
C VAL A 193 -0.99 6.50 -19.01
N LYS A 194 -0.27 6.33 -20.12
CA LYS A 194 -0.86 6.18 -21.46
C LYS A 194 -1.72 4.93 -21.53
N HIS A 195 -1.19 3.79 -21.08
CA HIS A 195 -1.95 2.55 -21.04
C HIS A 195 -3.19 2.67 -20.16
N MET A 196 -3.10 3.29 -18.99
CA MET A 196 -4.28 3.49 -18.14
C MET A 196 -5.32 4.44 -18.76
N GLN A 197 -4.97 5.27 -19.74
CA GLN A 197 -5.92 6.13 -20.45
C GLN A 197 -6.55 5.48 -21.68
N GLU A 198 -5.81 4.59 -22.35
CA GLU A 198 -6.16 4.10 -23.70
C GLU A 198 -6.48 2.59 -23.73
N ASN A 199 -6.05 1.81 -22.73
CA ASN A 199 -6.18 0.35 -22.75
C ASN A 199 -7.42 -0.13 -22.00
N GLU A 200 -8.43 -0.57 -22.76
CA GLU A 200 -9.69 -1.11 -22.22
C GLU A 200 -9.47 -2.29 -21.27
N PHE A 201 -8.48 -3.16 -21.53
CA PHE A 201 -8.17 -4.27 -20.63
C PHE A 201 -7.74 -3.78 -19.24
N LEU A 202 -6.94 -2.71 -19.16
CA LEU A 202 -6.55 -2.15 -17.86
C LEU A 202 -7.70 -1.40 -17.20
N HIS A 203 -8.64 -0.86 -17.98
CA HIS A 203 -9.87 -0.26 -17.44
C HIS A 203 -10.70 -1.33 -16.75
N ASP A 204 -10.84 -2.51 -17.36
CA ASP A 204 -11.56 -3.64 -16.78
C ASP A 204 -10.84 -4.18 -15.53
N VAL A 205 -9.52 -4.40 -15.60
CA VAL A 205 -8.72 -4.91 -14.47
C VAL A 205 -8.83 -4.01 -13.24
N PHE A 206 -8.80 -2.69 -13.42
CA PHE A 206 -8.85 -1.73 -12.31
C PHE A 206 -10.24 -1.16 -12.03
N GLY A 207 -11.27 -1.53 -12.80
CA GLY A 207 -12.57 -0.84 -12.77
C GLY A 207 -12.43 0.68 -13.02
N PHE A 208 -11.42 1.08 -13.80
CA PHE A 208 -11.05 2.47 -14.01
C PHE A 208 -11.52 2.95 -15.36
N THR A 209 -12.50 3.86 -15.39
CA THR A 209 -12.91 4.53 -16.63
C THR A 209 -12.29 5.92 -16.69
N PRO A 210 -11.22 6.14 -17.48
CA PRO A 210 -10.70 7.49 -17.68
C PRO A 210 -11.78 8.32 -18.35
N LYS A 211 -11.94 9.57 -17.93
CA LYS A 211 -12.78 10.51 -18.65
C LYS A 211 -12.16 10.71 -20.03
N LYS A 212 -12.77 10.11 -21.06
CA LYS A 212 -12.34 10.30 -22.44
C LYS A 212 -12.28 11.80 -22.68
N LYS A 213 -11.10 12.32 -23.01
CA LYS A 213 -10.95 13.66 -23.58
C LYS A 213 -11.48 13.70 -25.03
N HIS A 214 -12.60 13.03 -25.29
CA HIS A 214 -13.35 13.24 -26.51
C HIS A 214 -14.03 14.59 -26.37
N LEU A 215 -13.45 15.61 -27.01
CA LEU A 215 -14.16 16.61 -27.80
C LEU A 215 -15.48 17.15 -27.21
N GLN A 216 -15.58 17.31 -25.89
CA GLN A 216 -16.48 18.29 -25.30
C GLN A 216 -15.76 19.62 -25.43
N GLY A 217 -16.17 20.35 -26.47
CA GLY A 217 -15.81 21.74 -26.67
C GLY A 217 -15.90 22.50 -25.35
N VAL A 218 -14.92 23.38 -25.13
CA VAL A 218 -14.85 24.29 -23.98
C VAL A 218 -14.47 23.61 -22.66
N ASN A 219 -13.39 22.82 -22.64
CA ASN A 219 -12.50 22.95 -21.49
C ASN A 219 -11.76 24.28 -21.67
N LEU A 220 -12.22 25.30 -20.95
CA LEU A 220 -11.47 26.51 -20.63
C LEU A 220 -10.18 26.09 -19.91
N GLN A 221 -9.21 25.53 -20.64
CA GLN A 221 -7.83 25.81 -20.32
C GLN A 221 -7.73 27.32 -20.46
N MET A 222 -7.85 28.01 -19.33
CA MET A 222 -7.64 29.43 -19.25
C MET A 222 -6.42 29.76 -20.11
N SER A 223 -6.63 30.60 -21.13
CA SER A 223 -5.58 31.15 -21.97
C SER A 223 -4.43 31.62 -21.07
N SER A 224 -3.21 31.65 -21.58
CA SER A 224 -2.07 32.24 -20.88
C SER A 224 -2.43 33.64 -20.31
N GLY A 225 -3.29 34.39 -21.01
CA GLY A 225 -3.88 35.64 -20.52
C GLY A 225 -4.84 35.48 -19.33
N GLU A 226 -5.75 34.51 -19.36
CA GLU A 226 -6.70 34.24 -18.26
C GLU A 226 -5.98 33.67 -17.02
N LYS A 227 -4.98 32.80 -17.18
CA LYS A 227 -4.12 32.37 -16.07
C LYS A 227 -3.39 33.55 -15.45
N ARG A 228 -2.92 34.51 -16.25
CA ARG A 228 -2.29 35.75 -15.78
C ARG A 228 -3.30 36.66 -15.08
N MET A 229 -4.53 36.76 -15.58
CA MET A 229 -5.59 37.59 -14.99
C MET A 229 -6.15 37.02 -13.68
N PHE A 230 -6.28 35.70 -13.54
CA PHE A 230 -6.99 35.09 -12.41
C PHE A 230 -6.08 34.41 -11.39
N ARG A 231 -4.91 33.88 -11.79
CA ARG A 231 -4.02 33.12 -10.90
C ARG A 231 -2.71 33.80 -10.56
N SER A 232 -2.38 34.95 -11.18
CA SER A 232 -1.16 35.67 -10.80
C SER A 232 -1.27 36.28 -9.40
N PRO A 233 -0.15 36.50 -8.69
CA PRO A 233 -0.14 37.17 -7.39
C PRO A 233 -0.78 38.57 -7.41
N ASN A 234 -0.75 39.24 -8.56
CA ASN A 234 -1.31 40.58 -8.78
C ASN A 234 -2.75 40.56 -9.34
N SER A 235 -3.39 39.40 -9.44
CA SER A 235 -4.75 39.28 -9.99
C SER A 235 -5.77 40.10 -9.20
N VAL A 236 -6.80 40.60 -9.88
CA VAL A 236 -7.92 41.31 -9.25
C VAL A 236 -8.57 40.46 -8.16
N LEU A 237 -8.68 39.15 -8.40
CA LEU A 237 -9.22 38.17 -7.45
C LEU A 237 -8.36 38.02 -6.18
N ASN A 238 -7.03 37.94 -6.32
CA ASN A 238 -6.13 37.90 -5.15
C ASN A 238 -6.08 39.24 -4.41
N LYS A 239 -6.16 40.38 -5.12
CA LYS A 239 -6.27 41.70 -4.50
C LYS A 239 -7.56 41.84 -3.70
N ALA A 240 -8.70 41.45 -4.28
CA ALA A 240 -10.00 41.47 -3.60
C ALA A 240 -10.01 40.55 -2.37
N ARG A 241 -9.45 39.33 -2.49
CA ARG A 241 -9.32 38.40 -1.36
C ARG A 241 -8.43 38.97 -0.24
N THR A 242 -7.31 39.59 -0.60
CA THR A 242 -6.38 40.20 0.37
C THR A 242 -7.03 41.38 1.09
N GLN A 243 -7.75 42.25 0.36
CA GLN A 243 -8.50 43.36 0.95
C GLN A 243 -9.59 42.86 1.91
N PHE A 244 -10.33 41.82 1.52
CA PHE A 244 -11.34 41.20 2.38
C PHE A 244 -10.73 40.64 3.67
N LEU A 245 -9.63 39.88 3.57
CA LEU A 245 -8.94 39.32 4.73
C LEU A 245 -8.36 40.41 5.63
N ASN A 246 -7.79 41.48 5.07
CA ASN A 246 -7.32 42.62 5.86
C ASN A 246 -8.47 43.33 6.58
N LYS A 247 -9.63 43.49 5.94
CA LYS A 247 -10.83 44.04 6.59
C LYS A 247 -11.29 43.16 7.75
N GLN A 248 -11.29 41.84 7.59
CA GLN A 248 -11.61 40.93 8.70
C GLN A 248 -10.58 40.97 9.83
N ARG A 249 -9.28 41.09 9.52
CA ARG A 249 -8.23 41.25 10.54
C ARG A 249 -8.41 42.53 11.34
N MET A 250 -8.70 43.66 10.69
CA MET A 250 -9.00 44.93 11.38
C MET A 250 -10.22 44.83 12.29
N LEU A 251 -11.29 44.18 11.83
CA LEU A 251 -12.49 43.95 12.64
C LEU A 251 -12.20 43.05 13.86
N SER A 252 -11.32 42.05 13.72
CA SER A 252 -10.89 41.21 14.85
C SER A 252 -9.98 41.94 15.84
N GLN A 253 -9.11 42.84 15.37
CA GLN A 253 -8.30 43.69 16.23
C GLN A 253 -9.18 44.66 17.02
N GLY A 254 -10.19 45.28 16.40
CA GLY A 254 -11.18 46.11 17.11
C GLY A 254 -11.97 45.37 18.19
N ARG A 255 -12.33 44.09 17.96
CA ARG A 255 -12.97 43.24 18.99
C ARG A 255 -12.02 42.88 20.13
N ASN A 256 -10.74 42.66 19.85
CA ASN A 256 -9.75 42.34 20.88
C ASN A 256 -9.36 43.56 21.72
N VAL A 257 -9.38 44.78 21.17
CA VAL A 257 -9.15 46.02 21.92
C VAL A 257 -10.24 46.24 22.98
N GLY A 258 -11.50 45.89 22.69
CA GLY A 258 -12.60 45.98 23.65
C GLY A 258 -12.56 44.91 24.76
N HIS A 259 -11.94 43.76 24.52
CA HIS A 259 -11.89 42.66 25.50
C HIS A 259 -10.86 42.90 26.63
N PHE A 260 -9.83 43.73 26.39
CA PHE A 260 -8.80 44.06 27.40
C PHE A 260 -9.06 45.38 28.14
N ALA A 261 -10.09 46.15 27.79
CA ALA A 261 -10.36 47.47 28.38
C ALA A 261 -11.37 47.46 29.55
N VAL A 262 -11.91 46.31 29.95
CA VAL A 262 -13.02 46.22 30.94
C VAL A 262 -12.56 45.72 32.33
N HIS A 263 -11.26 45.72 32.64
CA HIS A 263 -10.81 45.31 33.99
C HIS A 263 -9.73 46.25 34.56
N THR A 264 -10.02 47.54 34.61
CA THR A 264 -9.27 48.49 35.46
C THR A 264 -10.25 49.51 36.04
N GLY A 265 -10.70 49.25 37.26
CA GLY A 265 -11.54 50.17 38.04
C GLY A 265 -12.69 49.43 38.69
N ASP A 266 -12.42 48.77 39.82
CA ASP A 266 -13.25 48.77 41.02
C ASP A 266 -12.74 47.71 42.01
N GLU A 267 -11.67 48.05 42.74
CA GLU A 267 -11.41 47.50 44.09
C GLU A 267 -10.87 48.63 44.99
N GLU A 268 -11.61 48.87 46.07
CA GLU A 268 -11.22 49.45 47.38
C GLU A 268 -10.89 50.96 47.52
N ALA A 269 -11.88 51.72 48.00
CA ALA A 269 -11.84 52.42 49.30
C ALA A 269 -13.24 52.89 49.72
#